data_AF-C5M2F9-F1
#
_entry.id   AF-C5M2F9-F1
#
_cell.length_a   1.000
_cell.length_b   1.000
_cell.length_c   1.000
_cell.angle_alpha   90.00
_cell.angle_beta   90.00
_cell.angle_gamma   90.00
#
_symmetry.space_group_name_H-M   'P 1'
#
loop_
_entity.id
_entity.type
_entity.pdbx_description
1 polymer ?
#
loop_
_entity_poly.entity_id
_entity_poly.type
_entity_poly.pdbx_seq_one_letter_code
_entity_poly.pdbx_strand_id
1 'polypeptide(L)'
;MAAPSAQKRSTNEERISKSRLLNASILTVLTVAIFLLLIYHFIWAVQVMMYRPYGNLLNNIVYGPGTLIANAGLSSKLIKYVNTKLVEDKIEADYKKYI
;
A
#
# COMPACT_ATOMS: atom_id res chain seq x y z
N MET A 1 4.09 6.71 -44.47
CA MET A 1 4.08 6.80 -42.99
C MET A 1 5.47 6.49 -42.48
N ALA A 2 6.18 7.45 -41.88
CA ALA A 2 7.54 7.23 -41.37
C ALA A 2 7.48 6.48 -40.03
N ALA A 3 8.21 5.36 -39.92
CA ALA A 3 8.33 4.62 -38.67
C ALA A 3 8.99 5.50 -37.60
N PRO A 4 8.52 5.48 -36.33
CA PRO A 4 9.17 6.22 -35.26
C PRO A 4 10.62 5.74 -35.10
N SER A 5 11.56 6.69 -35.03
CA SER A 5 12.99 6.40 -34.88
C SER A 5 13.27 5.59 -33.61
N ALA A 6 14.20 4.63 -33.70
CA ALA A 6 14.56 3.72 -32.60
C ALA A 6 14.92 4.47 -31.30
N GLN A 7 15.49 5.67 -31.41
CA GLN A 7 15.84 6.55 -30.30
C GLN A 7 14.61 7.11 -29.53
N LYS A 8 13.45 7.23 -30.20
CA LYS A 8 12.19 7.65 -29.57
C LYS A 8 11.49 6.49 -28.84
N ARG A 9 11.80 5.24 -29.20
CA ARG A 9 11.35 4.04 -28.48
C ARG A 9 12.17 3.83 -27.19
N SER A 10 13.50 3.89 -27.28
CA SER A 10 14.37 3.68 -26.10
C SER A 10 14.13 4.70 -24.99
N THR A 11 13.94 5.97 -25.34
CA THR A 11 13.65 7.06 -24.37
C THR A 11 12.28 6.91 -23.69
N ASN A 12 11.29 6.35 -24.38
CA ASN A 12 9.98 6.06 -23.77
C ASN A 12 10.05 4.84 -22.84
N GLU A 13 10.74 3.77 -23.25
CA GLU A 13 10.93 2.58 -22.41
C GLU A 13 11.70 2.89 -21.12
N GLU A 14 12.73 3.73 -21.20
CA GLU A 14 13.48 4.19 -20.03
C GLU A 14 12.59 5.02 -19.08
N ARG A 15 11.75 5.90 -19.62
CA ARG A 15 10.81 6.72 -18.82
C ARG A 15 9.73 5.86 -18.15
N ILE A 16 9.22 4.85 -18.85
CA ILE A 16 8.25 3.88 -18.31
C ILE A 16 8.91 3.04 -17.21
N SER A 17 10.12 2.54 -17.44
CA SER A 17 10.89 1.79 -16.43
C SER A 17 11.13 2.60 -15.17
N LYS A 18 11.57 3.87 -15.29
CA LYS A 18 11.73 4.79 -14.15
C LYS A 18 10.41 5.06 -13.42
N SER A 19 9.31 5.25 -14.14
CA SER A 19 7.99 5.43 -13.50
C SER A 19 7.51 4.17 -12.77
N ARG A 20 7.80 2.98 -13.29
CA ARG A 20 7.45 1.71 -12.64
C ARG A 20 8.28 1.50 -11.38
N LEU A 21 9.58 1.79 -11.43
CA LEU A 21 10.46 1.74 -10.28
C LEU A 21 10.01 2.71 -9.17
N LEU A 22 9.66 3.95 -9.54
CA LEU A 22 9.16 4.94 -8.59
C LEU A 22 7.82 4.53 -7.96
N ASN A 23 6.89 4.01 -8.77
CA ASN A 23 5.61 3.53 -8.25
C ASN A 23 5.79 2.36 -7.28
N ALA A 24 6.68 1.41 -7.62
CA ALA A 24 7.00 0.28 -6.75
C ALA A 24 7.66 0.74 -5.45
N SER A 25 8.60 1.70 -5.50
CA SER A 25 9.26 2.21 -4.29
C SER A 25 8.27 2.94 -3.36
N ILE A 26 7.33 3.73 -3.91
CA ILE A 26 6.26 4.35 -3.13
C ILE A 26 5.40 3.28 -2.44
N LEU A 27 5.00 2.24 -3.17
CA LEU A 27 4.20 1.15 -2.61
C LEU A 27 4.96 0.39 -1.51
N THR A 28 6.26 0.16 -1.68
CA THR A 28 7.11 -0.47 -0.66
C THR A 28 7.21 0.40 0.58
N VAL A 29 7.53 1.69 0.44
CA VAL A 29 7.64 2.61 1.58
C VAL A 29 6.32 2.71 2.34
N LEU A 30 5.20 2.82 1.62
CA LEU A 30 3.86 2.83 2.22
C LEU A 30 3.58 1.54 3.00
N THR A 31 3.89 0.39 2.42
CA THR A 31 3.68 -0.92 3.05
C THR A 31 4.50 -1.06 4.32
N VAL A 32 5.79 -0.68 4.29
CA VAL A 32 6.67 -0.71 5.47
C VAL A 32 6.17 0.24 6.54
N ALA A 33 5.78 1.47 6.18
CA ALA A 33 5.26 2.45 7.13
C ALA A 33 3.99 1.94 7.83
N ILE A 34 3.04 1.38 7.07
CA ILE A 34 1.83 0.76 7.62
C ILE A 34 2.17 -0.41 8.54
N PHE A 35 3.11 -1.27 8.15
CA PHE A 35 3.52 -2.40 8.97
C PHE A 35 4.10 -1.96 10.31
N LEU A 36 4.96 -0.94 10.32
CA LEU A 36 5.51 -0.35 11.54
C LEU A 36 4.42 0.26 12.42
N LEU A 37 3.45 0.96 11.83
CA LEU A 37 2.29 1.49 12.56
C LEU A 37 1.45 0.37 13.19
N LEU A 38 1.24 -0.74 12.47
CA LEU A 38 0.51 -1.89 13.01
C LEU A 38 1.26 -2.58 14.17
N ILE A 39 2.60 -2.67 14.10
CA ILE A 39 3.40 -3.17 15.22
C ILE A 39 3.27 -2.25 16.44
N TYR A 40 3.42 -0.94 16.23
CA TYR A 40 3.25 0.04 17.31
C TYR A 40 1.85 -0.07 17.93
N HIS A 41 0.82 -0.19 17.10
CA HIS A 41 -0.56 -0.32 17.55
C HIS A 41 -0.83 -1.67 18.24
N PHE A 42 -0.15 -2.75 17.83
CA PHE A 42 -0.21 -4.04 18.52
C PHE A 42 0.36 -3.95 19.93
N ILE A 43 1.52 -3.31 20.11
CA ILE A 43 2.10 -3.07 21.43
C ILE A 43 1.12 -2.27 22.31
N TRP A 44 0.53 -1.22 21.75
CA TRP A 44 -0.50 -0.44 22.44
C TRP A 44 -1.74 -1.28 22.81
N ALA A 45 -2.23 -2.13 21.90
CA ALA A 45 -3.38 -3.00 22.16
C ALA A 45 -3.09 -4.00 23.29
N VAL A 46 -1.87 -4.55 23.34
CA VAL A 46 -1.42 -5.39 24.46
C VAL A 46 -1.41 -4.60 25.77
N GLN A 47 -0.89 -3.37 25.76
CA GLN A 47 -0.91 -2.50 26.94
C GLN A 47 -2.34 -2.20 27.42
N VAL A 48 -3.28 -1.94 26.50
CA VAL A 48 -4.71 -1.76 26.83
C VAL A 48 -5.27 -3.00 27.52
N MET A 49 -4.93 -4.20 27.04
CA MET A 49 -5.37 -5.45 27.66
C MET A 49 -4.76 -5.68 29.05
N MET A 50 -3.49 -5.28 29.25
CA MET A 50 -2.79 -5.42 30.53
C MET A 50 -3.28 -4.42 31.58
N TYR A 51 -3.35 -3.14 31.23
CA TYR A 51 -3.63 -2.06 32.18
C TYR A 51 -5.12 -1.75 32.32
N ARG A 52 -5.96 -2.30 31.44
CA ARG A 52 -7.42 -2.17 31.45
C ARG A 52 -7.93 -0.72 31.61
N PRO A 53 -7.42 0.28 30.87
CA PRO A 53 -7.79 1.68 31.04
C PRO A 53 -9.29 1.97 30.79
N TYR A 54 -10.00 1.09 30.07
CA TYR A 54 -11.41 1.26 29.71
C TYR A 54 -12.39 0.54 30.66
N GLY A 55 -11.92 0.17 31.85
CA GLY A 55 -12.75 -0.45 32.90
C GLY A 55 -13.01 -1.93 32.64
N ASN A 56 -14.16 -2.26 32.07
CA ASN A 56 -14.56 -3.66 31.87
C ASN A 56 -13.73 -4.35 30.76
N LEU A 57 -13.68 -5.69 30.79
CA LEU A 57 -12.90 -6.47 29.82
C LEU A 57 -13.37 -6.26 28.38
N LEU A 58 -14.69 -6.20 28.16
CA LEU A 58 -15.26 -6.03 26.81
C LEU A 58 -14.82 -4.72 26.16
N ASN A 59 -14.86 -3.60 26.88
CA ASN A 59 -14.42 -2.31 26.39
C ASN A 59 -12.94 -2.34 26.01
N ASN A 60 -12.09 -2.95 26.84
CA ASN A 60 -10.67 -3.06 26.54
C ASN A 60 -10.40 -3.95 25.31
N ILE A 61 -11.18 -5.02 25.11
CA ILE A 61 -11.12 -5.85 23.89
C ILE A 61 -11.55 -5.04 22.66
N VAL A 62 -12.65 -4.30 22.76
CA VAL A 62 -13.19 -3.51 21.66
C VAL A 62 -12.23 -2.38 21.27
N TYR A 63 -11.73 -1.62 22.25
CA TYR A 63 -10.86 -0.46 21.99
C TYR A 63 -9.42 -0.84 21.68
N GLY A 64 -8.84 -1.86 22.32
CA GLY A 64 -7.48 -2.29 22.03
C GLY A 64 -7.43 -3.19 20.80
N PRO A 65 -7.62 -4.51 20.95
CA PRO A 65 -7.63 -5.46 19.83
C PRO A 65 -8.61 -5.12 18.70
N GLY A 66 -9.83 -4.65 19.02
CA GLY A 66 -10.84 -4.35 18.00
C GLY A 66 -10.43 -3.22 17.06
N THR A 67 -9.87 -2.13 17.59
CA THR A 67 -9.37 -1.04 16.73
C THR A 67 -8.11 -1.43 15.97
N LEU A 68 -7.27 -2.32 16.50
CA LEU A 68 -6.14 -2.90 15.78
C LEU A 68 -6.61 -3.68 14.54
N ILE A 69 -7.59 -4.57 14.71
CA ILE A 69 -8.17 -5.35 13.60
C ILE A 69 -8.78 -4.41 12.55
N ALA A 70 -9.53 -3.40 12.99
CA ALA A 70 -10.10 -2.40 12.08
C ALA A 70 -9.01 -1.65 11.29
N ASN A 71 -7.93 -1.24 11.94
CA ASN A 71 -6.81 -0.56 11.28
C ASN A 71 -6.07 -1.48 10.30
N ALA A 72 -5.86 -2.76 10.65
CA ALA A 72 -5.26 -3.74 9.75
C ALA A 72 -6.13 -3.95 8.49
N GLY A 73 -7.46 -4.04 8.67
CA GLY A 73 -8.41 -4.16 7.57
C GLY A 73 -8.43 -2.92 6.67
N LEU A 74 -8.49 -1.72 7.24
CA LEU A 74 -8.44 -0.45 6.48
C LEU A 74 -7.12 -0.28 5.74
N SER A 75 -6.00 -0.58 6.40
CA SER A 75 -4.67 -0.53 5.81
C SER A 75 -4.53 -1.49 4.63
N SER A 76 -5.07 -2.70 4.75
CA SER A 76 -5.06 -3.68 3.66
C SER A 76 -5.85 -3.19 2.44
N LYS A 77 -7.02 -2.57 2.66
CA LYS A 77 -7.80 -1.93 1.59
C LYS A 77 -7.06 -0.77 0.95
N LEU A 78 -6.36 0.05 1.74
CA LEU A 78 -5.56 1.17 1.25
C LEU A 78 -4.40 0.68 0.36
N ILE A 79 -3.62 -0.28 0.83
CA ILE A 79 -2.50 -0.86 0.04
C ILE A 79 -3.03 -1.43 -1.26
N LYS A 80 -4.14 -2.17 -1.23
CA LYS A 80 -4.77 -2.71 -2.44
C LYS A 80 -5.19 -1.60 -3.41
N TYR A 81 -5.85 -0.56 -2.91
CA TYR A 81 -6.26 0.58 -3.72
C TYR A 81 -5.07 1.29 -4.39
N VAL A 82 -4.01 1.54 -3.62
CA VAL A 82 -2.78 2.17 -4.13
C VAL A 82 -2.07 1.28 -5.13
N ASN A 83 -2.01 -0.04 -4.89
CA ASN A 83 -1.44 -1.00 -5.83
C ASN A 83 -2.19 -0.98 -7.17
N THR A 84 -3.52 -1.03 -7.14
CA THR A 84 -4.34 -0.96 -8.36
C THR A 84 -4.08 0.35 -9.12
N LYS A 85 -4.07 1.49 -8.43
CA LYS A 85 -3.88 2.81 -9.07
C LYS A 85 -2.47 3.06 -9.60
N LEU A 86 -1.44 2.60 -8.90
CA LEU A 86 -0.05 2.88 -9.25
C LEU A 86 0.55 1.83 -10.19
N VAL A 87 0.09 0.58 -10.12
CA VAL A 87 0.69 -0.57 -10.81
C VAL A 87 -0.27 -1.16 -11.84
N GLU A 88 -1.46 -1.60 -11.46
CA GLU A 88 -2.37 -2.35 -12.34
C GLU A 88 -2.96 -1.50 -13.48
N ASP A 89 -3.51 -0.30 -13.17
CA ASP A 89 -4.09 0.61 -14.17
C ASP A 89 -3.07 1.01 -15.27
N LYS A 90 -1.78 1.02 -14.94
CA LYS A 90 -0.70 1.34 -15.89
C LYS A 90 -0.28 0.13 -16.74
N ILE A 91 -0.39 -1.09 -16.20
CA ILE A 91 -0.08 -2.32 -16.95
C ILE A 91 -1.14 -2.57 -18.03
N GLU A 92 -2.43 -2.39 -17.73
CA GLU A 92 -3.50 -2.52 -18.73
C GLU A 92 -3.39 -1.48 -19.85
N ALA A 93 -3.04 -0.23 -19.49
CA ALA A 93 -2.82 0.83 -20.47
C ALA A 93 -1.64 0.51 -21.42
N ASP A 94 -0.55 -0.06 -20.90
CA ASP A 94 0.58 -0.50 -21.74
C ASP A 94 0.20 -1.71 -22.60
N TYR A 95 -0.56 -2.69 -22.11
CA TYR A 95 -0.98 -3.87 -22.88
C TYR A 95 -1.89 -3.51 -24.07
N LYS A 96 -2.84 -2.58 -23.89
CA LYS A 96 -3.71 -2.08 -24.97
C LYS A 96 -2.96 -1.38 -26.10
N LYS A 97 -1.71 -0.96 -25.90
CA LYS A 97 -0.90 -0.32 -26.94
C LYS A 97 -0.29 -1.32 -27.93
N TYR A 98 -0.24 -2.61 -27.57
CA TYR A 98 0.37 -3.68 -28.38
C TYR A 98 -0.66 -4.61 -29.04
N ILE A 99 -1.95 -4.31 -28.89
CA ILE A 99 -3.07 -4.91 -29.65
C ILE A 99 -3.63 -3.82 -30.57
#